data_AF-A0A6N4TEM4-F1
#
_entry.id   AF-A0A6N4TEM4-F1
#
_cell.length_a   1.000
_cell.length_b   1.000
_cell.length_c   1.000
_cell.angle_alpha   90.00
_cell.angle_beta   90.00
_cell.angle_gamma   90.00
#
_symmetry.space_group_name_H-M   'P 1'
#
loop_
_entity.id
_entity.type
_entity.pdbx_description
1 polymer ?
#
loop_
_entity_poly.entity_id
_entity_poly.type
_entity_poly.pdbx_seq_one_letter_code
_entity_poly.pdbx_strand_id
1 'polypeptide(L)'
;MNRKRIIILLALFFSILFSSFYYMLFSVIGTSSSQKTLHMNQVGLYKEEKNLEEAKQKLEEDGFHVYQMKQGDVTALVCGVNEDKKKTEEEQKELADKNYSFIEKSVTVSSDEITDLIKQKKYKEALEKIGNESKTVK
;
A
#
# COMPACT_ATOMS: atom_id res chain seq x y z
N MET A 1 13.64 24.81 -56.08
CA MET A 1 14.22 23.69 -55.30
C MET A 1 14.26 23.92 -53.78
N ASN A 2 13.81 25.08 -53.25
CA ASN A 2 14.01 25.45 -51.84
C ASN A 2 12.82 25.12 -50.91
N ARG A 3 11.57 25.18 -51.41
CA ARG A 3 10.38 24.92 -50.57
C ARG A 3 10.32 23.49 -50.02
N LYS A 4 10.64 22.48 -50.84
CA LYS A 4 10.69 21.07 -50.40
C LYS A 4 11.76 20.84 -49.32
N ARG A 5 12.93 21.44 -49.46
CA ARG A 5 14.02 21.36 -48.46
C ARG A 5 13.65 22.07 -47.16
N ILE A 6 12.98 23.22 -47.23
CA ILE A 6 12.47 23.94 -46.05
C ILE A 6 11.42 23.11 -45.31
N ILE A 7 10.47 22.49 -46.03
CA ILE A 7 9.46 21.61 -45.44
C ILE A 7 10.10 20.42 -44.74
N ILE A 8 11.11 19.79 -45.35
CA ILE A 8 11.86 18.67 -44.75
C ILE A 8 12.61 19.12 -43.49
N LEU A 9 13.30 20.26 -43.53
CA LEU A 9 14.01 20.81 -42.37
C LEU A 9 13.05 21.16 -41.23
N LEU A 10 11.89 21.72 -41.55
CA LEU A 10 10.86 22.05 -40.56
C LEU A 10 10.26 20.78 -39.95
N ALA A 11 10.00 19.75 -40.76
CA ALA A 11 9.53 18.46 -40.27
C ALA A 11 10.55 17.78 -39.34
N LEU A 12 11.84 17.82 -39.69
CA LEU A 12 12.91 17.32 -38.82
C LEU A 12 12.98 18.10 -37.50
N PHE A 13 12.90 19.43 -37.56
CA PHE A 13 12.89 20.28 -36.36
C PHE A 13 11.69 19.96 -35.45
N PHE A 14 10.48 19.89 -36.01
CA PHE A 14 9.30 19.53 -35.24
C PHE A 14 9.38 18.11 -34.69
N SER A 15 9.94 17.15 -35.43
CA SER A 15 10.08 15.77 -34.93
C SER A 15 10.97 15.68 -33.68
N ILE A 16 12.08 16.42 -33.67
CA ILE A 16 12.98 16.52 -32.51
C ILE A 16 12.28 17.25 -31.37
N LEU A 17 11.56 18.34 -31.67
CA LEU A 17 10.84 19.11 -30.67
C LEU A 17 9.74 18.28 -29.99
N PHE A 18 8.93 17.57 -30.78
CA PHE A 18 7.89 16.67 -30.29
C PHE A 18 8.50 15.50 -29.51
N SER A 19 9.60 14.90 -29.98
CA SER A 19 10.28 13.81 -29.24
C SER A 19 10.74 14.27 -27.85
N SER A 20 11.37 15.45 -27.76
CA SER A 20 11.79 16.03 -26.48
C SER A 20 10.61 16.38 -25.59
N PHE A 21 9.53 16.93 -26.16
CA PHE A 21 8.30 17.22 -25.43
C PHE A 21 7.65 15.95 -24.89
N TYR A 22 7.54 14.89 -25.69
CA TYR A 22 7.03 13.60 -25.25
C TYR A 22 7.90 12.98 -24.17
N TYR A 23 9.23 13.04 -24.28
CA TYR A 23 10.12 12.56 -23.23
C TYR A 23 9.92 13.31 -21.91
N MET A 24 9.79 14.65 -21.96
CA MET A 24 9.51 15.47 -20.78
C MET A 24 8.13 15.16 -20.19
N LEU A 25 7.11 15.02 -21.03
CA LEU A 25 5.75 14.68 -20.63
C LEU A 25 5.70 13.30 -19.95
N PHE A 26 6.33 12.29 -20.55
CA PHE A 26 6.41 10.95 -19.97
C PHE A 26 7.31 10.88 -18.73
N SER A 27 8.35 11.71 -18.62
CA SER A 27 9.17 11.80 -17.41
C SER A 27 8.38 12.38 -16.22
N VAL A 28 7.44 13.29 -16.47
CA VAL A 28 6.58 13.89 -15.42
C VAL A 28 5.38 13.00 -15.09
N ILE A 29 4.77 12.36 -16.10
CA ILE A 29 3.61 11.47 -15.90
C ILE A 29 4.04 10.08 -15.36
N GLY A 30 5.24 9.61 -15.72
CA GLY A 30 5.70 8.25 -15.42
C GLY A 30 6.35 8.04 -14.06
N THR A 31 6.46 9.06 -13.20
CA THR A 31 7.30 8.99 -11.99
C THR A 31 6.56 9.00 -10.65
N SER A 32 5.23 8.94 -10.64
CA SER A 32 4.48 9.08 -9.38
C SER A 32 3.44 7.99 -9.11
N SER A 33 3.64 6.75 -9.57
CA SER A 33 3.00 5.65 -8.83
C SER A 33 3.77 5.48 -7.52
N SER A 34 3.39 6.24 -6.49
CA SER A 34 4.02 6.18 -5.15
C SER A 34 3.64 4.85 -4.51
N GLN A 35 4.18 3.74 -5.01
CA GLN A 35 3.95 2.43 -4.44
C GLN A 35 4.42 2.44 -2.98
N LYS A 36 3.51 2.07 -2.07
CA LYS A 36 3.79 1.96 -0.64
C LYS A 36 3.61 0.52 -0.20
N THR A 37 4.52 0.05 0.63
CA THR A 37 4.44 -1.27 1.25
C THR A 37 4.20 -1.09 2.73
N LEU A 38 3.19 -1.78 3.26
CA LEU A 38 2.98 -1.94 4.70
C LEU A 38 3.39 -3.35 5.10
N HIS A 39 4.22 -3.44 6.14
CA HIS A 39 4.55 -4.65 6.86
C HIS A 39 3.69 -4.72 8.12
N MET A 40 3.22 -5.92 8.48
CA MET A 40 2.34 -6.13 9.64
C MET A 40 2.39 -7.57 10.12
N ASN A 41 1.91 -7.79 11.35
CA ASN A 41 1.83 -9.11 11.98
C ASN A 41 0.36 -9.52 12.10
N GLN A 42 -0.06 -10.53 11.35
CA GLN A 42 -1.39 -11.09 11.50
C GLN A 42 -1.41 -12.02 12.72
N VAL A 43 -2.19 -11.66 13.72
CA VAL A 43 -2.27 -12.34 15.04
C VAL A 43 -3.53 -13.19 15.19
N GLY A 44 -4.47 -13.09 14.26
CA GLY A 44 -5.66 -13.93 14.24
C GLY A 44 -6.52 -13.72 13.01
N LEU A 45 -7.45 -14.65 12.77
CA LEU A 45 -8.41 -14.64 11.66
C LEU A 45 -9.76 -15.13 12.18
N TYR A 46 -10.79 -14.30 12.04
CA TYR A 46 -12.07 -14.52 12.71
C TYR A 46 -13.23 -14.37 11.73
N LYS A 47 -14.22 -15.26 11.86
CA LYS A 47 -15.50 -15.16 11.15
C LYS A 47 -16.60 -14.56 12.02
N GLU A 48 -16.52 -14.80 13.33
CA GLU A 48 -17.48 -14.34 14.32
C GLU A 48 -17.02 -13.04 14.96
N GLU A 49 -17.90 -12.05 15.01
CA GLU A 49 -17.62 -10.71 15.55
C GLU A 49 -17.28 -10.74 17.04
N LYS A 50 -17.97 -11.59 17.82
CA LYS A 50 -17.73 -11.73 19.25
C LYS A 50 -16.28 -12.16 19.55
N ASN A 51 -15.81 -13.23 18.91
CA ASN A 51 -14.46 -13.75 19.13
C ASN A 51 -13.39 -12.76 18.64
N LEU A 52 -13.71 -12.01 17.59
CA LEU A 52 -12.84 -10.95 17.08
C LEU A 52 -12.68 -9.80 18.08
N GLU A 53 -13.78 -9.30 18.65
CA GLU A 53 -13.72 -8.20 19.61
C GLU A 53 -13.09 -8.63 20.94
N GLU A 54 -13.36 -9.85 21.41
CA GLU A 54 -12.67 -10.41 22.60
C GLU A 54 -11.15 -10.51 22.39
N ALA A 55 -10.72 -11.02 21.23
CA ALA A 55 -9.29 -11.14 20.92
C ALA A 55 -8.61 -9.77 20.74
N LYS A 56 -9.30 -8.82 20.08
CA LYS A 56 -8.83 -7.45 19.92
C LYS A 56 -8.67 -6.76 21.27
N GLN A 57 -9.68 -6.83 22.14
CA GLN A 57 -9.61 -6.24 23.47
C GLN A 57 -8.44 -6.79 24.27
N LYS A 58 -8.23 -8.11 24.23
CA LYS A 58 -7.10 -8.74 24.93
C LYS A 58 -5.74 -8.22 24.44
N LEU A 59 -5.57 -8.09 23.13
CA LEU A 59 -4.34 -7.54 22.54
C LEU A 59 -4.14 -6.06 22.89
N GLU A 60 -5.21 -5.27 22.91
CA GLU A 60 -5.17 -3.85 23.31
C GLU A 60 -4.86 -3.68 24.80
N GLU A 61 -5.41 -4.53 25.68
CA GLU A 61 -5.08 -4.59 27.11
C GLU A 61 -3.61 -4.95 27.34
N ASP A 62 -3.05 -5.78 26.45
CA ASP A 62 -1.63 -6.12 26.43
C ASP A 62 -0.73 -5.02 25.84
N GLY A 63 -1.30 -3.91 25.38
CA GLY A 63 -0.58 -2.73 24.91
C GLY A 63 -0.34 -2.69 23.39
N PHE A 64 -0.87 -3.65 22.63
CA PHE A 64 -0.71 -3.67 21.17
C PHE A 64 -1.72 -2.76 20.48
N HIS A 65 -1.29 -2.11 19.40
CA HIS A 65 -2.21 -1.42 18.50
C HIS A 65 -2.71 -2.35 17.41
N VAL A 66 -3.99 -2.72 17.52
CA VAL A 66 -4.63 -3.70 16.67
C VAL A 66 -5.47 -3.03 15.60
N TYR A 67 -5.29 -3.48 14.36
CA TYR A 67 -6.12 -3.09 13.22
C TYR A 67 -6.87 -4.29 12.69
N GLN A 68 -8.01 -4.02 12.06
CA GLN A 68 -8.83 -5.03 11.39
C GLN A 68 -8.63 -4.93 9.88
N MET A 69 -8.43 -6.07 9.21
CA MET A 69 -8.32 -6.13 7.76
C MET A 69 -9.22 -7.25 7.22
N LYS A 70 -10.21 -6.90 6.39
CA LYS A 70 -11.10 -7.87 5.75
C LYS A 70 -10.34 -8.73 4.74
N GLN A 71 -10.60 -10.03 4.75
CA GLN A 71 -10.07 -11.02 3.80
C GLN A 71 -11.21 -11.96 3.37
N GLY A 72 -11.96 -11.56 2.35
CA GLY A 72 -13.16 -12.30 1.95
C GLY A 72 -14.24 -12.27 3.04
N ASP A 73 -14.63 -13.44 3.55
CA ASP A 73 -15.69 -13.61 4.55
C ASP A 73 -15.18 -13.62 5.99
N VAL A 74 -13.88 -13.43 6.18
CA VAL A 74 -13.22 -13.38 7.49
C VAL A 74 -12.50 -12.05 7.67
N THR A 75 -12.26 -11.69 8.92
CA THR A 75 -11.52 -10.49 9.31
C THR A 75 -10.25 -10.90 10.04
N ALA A 76 -9.12 -10.39 9.58
CA ALA A 76 -7.83 -10.58 10.22
C ALA A 76 -7.58 -9.47 11.24
N LEU A 77 -7.02 -9.83 12.39
CA LEU A 77 -6.41 -8.88 13.32
C LEU A 77 -4.93 -8.76 12.98
N VAL A 78 -4.46 -7.53 12.81
CA VAL A 78 -3.07 -7.22 12.48
C VAL A 78 -2.48 -6.19 13.43
N CYS A 79 -1.22 -6.37 13.84
CA CYS A 79 -0.45 -5.47 14.70
C CYS A 79 0.84 -5.02 13.99
N GLY A 80 1.53 -4.03 14.53
CA GLY A 80 2.81 -3.54 13.99
C GLY A 80 2.79 -3.03 12.57
N VAL A 81 1.67 -2.44 12.14
CA VAL A 81 1.49 -1.90 10.79
C VAL A 81 2.46 -0.73 10.54
N ASN A 82 3.48 -0.94 9.73
CA ASN A 82 4.51 0.06 9.45
C ASN A 82 5.05 -0.04 8.01
N GLU A 83 5.53 1.08 7.47
CA GLU A 83 6.31 1.09 6.22
C GLU A 83 7.73 0.54 6.41
N ASP A 84 8.27 0.64 7.63
CA ASP A 84 9.58 0.11 7.99
C ASP A 84 9.42 -1.29 8.58
N LYS A 85 9.99 -2.28 7.88
CA LYS A 85 9.98 -3.67 8.31
C LYS A 85 10.59 -3.85 9.71
N LYS A 86 11.66 -3.14 10.05
CA LYS A 86 12.35 -3.32 11.34
C LYS A 86 11.45 -2.98 12.52
N LYS A 87 10.62 -1.95 12.40
CA LYS A 87 9.63 -1.59 13.43
C LYS A 87 8.57 -2.67 13.61
N THR A 88 8.18 -3.32 12.51
CA THR A 88 7.26 -4.47 12.54
C THR A 88 7.91 -5.66 13.26
N GLU A 89 9.20 -5.91 13.01
CA GLU A 89 9.99 -6.98 13.64
C GLU A 89 10.27 -6.72 15.14
N GLU A 90 10.33 -5.46 15.58
CA GLU A 90 10.39 -5.11 17.00
C GLU A 90 9.12 -5.56 17.72
N GLU A 91 7.95 -5.22 17.18
CA GLU A 91 6.66 -5.64 17.75
C GLU A 91 6.43 -7.16 17.63
N GLN A 92 7.05 -7.83 16.64
CA GLN A 92 7.06 -9.31 16.57
C GLN A 92 7.73 -9.94 17.78
N LYS A 93 8.82 -9.34 18.29
CA LYS A 93 9.51 -9.86 19.48
C LYS A 93 8.63 -9.69 20.71
N GLU A 94 7.98 -8.55 20.85
CA GLU A 94 7.03 -8.30 21.95
C GLU A 94 5.84 -9.27 21.91
N LEU A 95 5.30 -9.54 20.72
CA LEU A 95 4.25 -10.56 20.52
C LEU A 95 4.76 -11.96 20.92
N ALA A 96 5.97 -12.34 20.50
CA ALA A 96 6.57 -13.63 20.85
C ALA A 96 6.80 -13.77 22.36
N ASP A 97 7.32 -12.72 23.02
CA ASP A 97 7.56 -12.68 24.46
C ASP A 97 6.27 -12.85 25.27
N LYS A 98 5.15 -12.36 24.73
CA LYS A 98 3.80 -12.55 25.30
C LYS A 98 3.10 -13.84 24.84
N ASN A 99 3.81 -14.73 24.15
CA ASN A 99 3.30 -16.00 23.60
C ASN A 99 2.14 -15.84 22.59
N TYR A 100 2.06 -14.72 21.89
CA TYR A 100 1.15 -14.56 20.76
C TYR A 100 1.73 -15.22 19.50
N SER A 101 0.89 -16.01 18.83
CA SER A 101 1.21 -16.52 17.49
C SER A 101 0.96 -15.42 16.45
N PHE A 102 1.86 -15.29 15.48
CA PHE A 102 1.71 -14.32 14.41
C PHE A 102 2.24 -14.85 13.07
N ILE A 103 1.75 -14.24 11.99
CA ILE A 103 2.25 -14.44 10.63
C ILE A 103 2.66 -13.08 10.08
N GLU A 104 3.93 -12.94 9.67
CA GLU A 104 4.39 -11.74 8.97
C GLU A 104 3.65 -11.62 7.63
N LYS A 105 3.06 -10.44 7.38
CA LYS A 105 2.37 -10.12 6.15
C LYS A 105 2.85 -8.78 5.63
N SER A 106 2.96 -8.68 4.31
CA SER A 106 3.24 -7.41 3.63
C SER A 106 2.21 -7.17 2.55
N VAL A 107 1.75 -5.93 2.43
CA VAL A 107 0.83 -5.52 1.36
C VAL A 107 1.41 -4.31 0.67
N THR A 108 1.45 -4.37 -0.65
CA THR A 108 1.97 -3.32 -1.49
C THR A 108 0.84 -2.71 -2.32
N VAL A 109 0.69 -1.40 -2.23
CA VAL A 109 -0.40 -0.65 -2.88
C VAL A 109 0.17 0.45 -3.76
N SER A 110 -0.46 0.64 -4.91
CA SER A 110 -0.11 1.70 -5.87
C SER A 110 -1.28 2.68 -6.09
N SER A 111 -2.39 2.52 -5.37
CA SER A 111 -3.54 3.43 -5.40
C SER A 111 -3.17 4.74 -4.68
N ASP A 112 -3.20 5.86 -5.39
CA ASP A 112 -2.84 7.18 -4.86
C ASP A 112 -3.58 7.49 -3.54
N GLU A 113 -4.88 7.20 -3.52
CA GLU A 113 -5.73 7.41 -2.35
C GLU A 113 -5.26 6.61 -1.12
N ILE A 114 -4.92 5.33 -1.29
CA ILE A 114 -4.43 4.50 -0.19
C ILE A 114 -3.03 4.94 0.23
N THR A 115 -2.18 5.31 -0.74
CA THR A 115 -0.81 5.77 -0.43
C THR A 115 -0.82 7.07 0.36
N ASP A 116 -1.77 7.97 0.12
CA ASP A 116 -1.93 9.20 0.88
C ASP A 116 -2.47 8.95 2.30
N LEU A 117 -3.36 7.96 2.48
CA LEU A 117 -3.77 7.51 3.81
C LEU A 117 -2.58 6.94 4.61
N ILE A 118 -1.71 6.16 3.96
CA ILE A 118 -0.48 5.63 4.57
C ILE A 118 0.46 6.76 4.99
N LYS A 119 0.69 7.76 4.11
CA LYS A 119 1.52 8.93 4.45
C LYS A 119 0.96 9.72 5.63
N GLN A 120 -0.37 9.80 5.76
CA GLN A 120 -1.06 10.43 6.88
C GLN A 120 -1.12 9.54 8.15
N LYS A 121 -0.52 8.33 8.12
CA LYS A 121 -0.60 7.32 9.18
C LYS A 121 -2.03 6.89 9.54
N LYS A 122 -2.98 7.03 8.61
CA LYS A 122 -4.38 6.60 8.76
C LYS A 122 -4.52 5.12 8.41
N TYR A 123 -3.82 4.26 9.14
CA TYR A 123 -3.71 2.84 8.80
C TYR A 123 -5.03 2.08 8.85
N LYS A 124 -5.95 2.45 9.75
CA LYS A 124 -7.30 1.85 9.81
C LYS A 124 -8.04 2.02 8.48
N GLU A 125 -8.13 3.25 7.99
CA GLU A 125 -8.80 3.58 6.72
C GLU A 125 -8.09 2.93 5.53
N ALA A 126 -6.75 2.93 5.54
CA ALA A 126 -5.95 2.29 4.49
C ALA A 126 -6.22 0.77 4.41
N LEU A 127 -6.22 0.08 5.55
CA LEU A 127 -6.45 -1.37 5.62
C LEU A 127 -7.89 -1.77 5.29
N GLU A 128 -8.88 -0.95 5.66
CA GLU A 128 -10.28 -1.15 5.24
C GLU A 128 -10.41 -1.11 3.72
N LYS A 129 -9.74 -0.15 3.06
CA LYS A 129 -9.75 -0.04 1.59
C LYS A 129 -9.01 -1.19 0.92
N ILE A 130 -7.83 -1.55 1.42
CA ILE A 130 -7.07 -2.72 0.96
C ILE A 130 -7.92 -4.00 1.02
N GLY A 131 -8.61 -4.23 2.14
CA GLY A 131 -9.46 -5.41 2.32
C GLY A 131 -10.66 -5.45 1.38
N ASN A 132 -11.19 -4.29 0.99
CA ASN A 132 -12.29 -4.18 0.03
C ASN A 132 -11.82 -4.38 -1.41
N GLU A 133 -10.67 -3.83 -1.82
CA GLU A 133 -10.10 -4.02 -3.17
C GLU A 133 -9.79 -5.50 -3.45
N SER A 134 -9.35 -6.25 -2.44
CA SER A 134 -9.09 -7.68 -2.55
C SER A 134 -10.34 -8.52 -2.89
N LYS A 135 -11.56 -7.98 -2.70
CA LYS A 135 -12.82 -8.65 -3.11
C LYS A 135 -13.16 -8.43 -4.58
N THR A 136 -12.62 -7.40 -5.22
CA THR A 136 -13.01 -6.97 -6.58
C THR A 136 -12.23 -7.71 -7.68
N VAL A 137 -11.17 -8.45 -7.32
CA VAL A 137 -10.46 -9.34 -8.24
C VAL A 137 -11.06 -10.75 -8.14
N LYS A 138 -12.13 -10.99 -8.89
CA LYS A 138 -12.62 -12.32 -9.24
C LYS A 138 -12.92 -12.38 -10.73
#